data_AF-A9GCY2-F1
#
_entry.id   AF-A9GCY2-F1
#
_cell.length_a   1.000
_cell.length_b   1.000
_cell.length_c   1.000
_cell.angle_alpha   90.00
_cell.angle_beta   90.00
_cell.angle_gamma   90.00
#
_symmetry.space_group_name_H-M   'P 1'
#
loop_
_entity.id
_entity.type
_entity.pdbx_description
1 polymer ?
#
loop_
_entity_poly.entity_id
_entity_poly.type
_entity_poly.pdbx_seq_one_letter_code
_entity_poly.pdbx_strand_id
1 'polypeptide(L)'
;MNTLVLPASLALVTLALAACDPAELPDGAPAGACPAPRGPTVHSGDRIADDETWTAEGSPHIVESFVEITEAARLTVEPCAEVQFAENAGIGVAYIGEGQEGALIAEGTEERPIRLAGKDGARWVGVLVQAPGTATLRHVTIEGASGDSPDGEASLVIHGDMTMPVKKPVLVDHVTIKDSISHGVEVNRMAGFADGSTELVVTGSGLEQPAYPLVVSEHALDSIPTGQYTGNARDEIRVIDEGAGRAASGIQTDATVRDRGVPYIIGSSEGATLIVGGTLDGSVAKLTIEPGVVLRFVRGASLSVELFSTEDPATGVLHAVGTPDKPIVFTSAEESPAAGDWMGIWFGSVFQPENRIEHARIEYAGSETHSILLTCNEPGIHEGGVILTTPPPSQFIQHTTFAHITGHGVHRGWRGPSAPDFADTNTFEDLTGCAVSTPPDEDLYCPEPPPTCP
;
A
#
# COMPACT_ATOMS: atom_id res chain seq x y z
N MET A 1 -21.75 18.04 81.95
CA MET A 1 -22.58 18.05 80.73
C MET A 1 -21.84 18.92 79.73
N ASN A 2 -20.85 18.42 78.96
CA ASN A 2 -20.98 17.61 77.73
C ASN A 2 -22.18 18.09 76.87
N THR A 3 -22.07 18.54 75.62
CA THR A 3 -21.11 18.27 74.53
C THR A 3 -21.34 19.32 73.41
N LEU A 4 -20.32 19.80 72.69
CA LEU A 4 -20.46 20.46 71.36
C LEU A 4 -19.14 20.27 70.57
N VAL A 5 -19.07 19.33 69.61
CA VAL A 5 -19.15 19.46 68.13
C VAL A 5 -17.91 20.10 67.45
N LEU A 6 -17.31 19.27 66.56
CA LEU A 6 -16.16 19.34 65.62
C LEU A 6 -16.21 20.46 64.52
N PRO A 7 -15.23 20.63 63.58
CA PRO A 7 -14.10 19.76 63.16
C PRO A 7 -12.71 20.41 62.91
N ALA A 8 -11.72 19.54 62.68
CA ALA A 8 -10.33 19.86 62.32
C ALA A 8 -10.14 19.90 60.78
N SER A 9 -9.36 20.87 60.29
CA SER A 9 -8.96 21.02 58.88
C SER A 9 -7.56 20.43 58.62
N LEU A 10 -7.46 19.64 57.56
CA LEU A 10 -6.24 19.08 56.96
C LEU A 10 -5.42 20.17 56.26
N ALA A 11 -4.11 20.23 56.50
CA ALA A 11 -3.16 21.03 55.73
C ALA A 11 -2.40 20.12 54.75
N LEU A 12 -2.50 20.42 53.45
CA LEU A 12 -1.69 19.82 52.39
C LEU A 12 -0.54 20.78 52.06
N VAL A 13 0.70 20.28 52.10
CA VAL A 13 1.92 21.03 51.75
C VAL A 13 2.14 20.90 50.23
N THR A 14 2.00 22.00 49.49
CA THR A 14 2.41 22.12 48.09
C THR A 14 3.86 22.57 47.98
N LEU A 15 4.67 21.76 47.29
CA LEU A 15 6.06 22.05 46.93
C LEU A 15 6.08 23.04 45.74
N ALA A 16 6.82 24.13 45.86
CA ALA A 16 6.95 25.16 44.84
C ALA A 16 7.92 24.74 43.73
N LEU A 17 7.48 24.80 42.46
CA LEU A 17 8.35 24.87 41.28
C LEU A 17 8.48 26.34 40.88
N ALA A 18 9.72 26.83 40.85
CA ALA A 18 10.07 28.17 40.44
C ALA A 18 9.78 28.36 38.95
N ALA A 19 8.93 29.32 38.61
CA ALA A 19 8.79 29.83 37.26
C ALA A 19 10.02 30.70 36.94
N CYS A 20 10.69 30.41 35.82
CA CYS A 20 11.67 31.32 35.23
C CYS A 20 10.92 32.21 34.23
N ASP A 21 11.09 33.53 34.34
CA ASP A 21 10.52 34.56 33.47
C ASP A 21 10.85 34.30 31.99
N PRO A 22 9.89 34.46 31.05
CA PRO A 22 10.20 34.50 29.63
C PRO A 22 10.87 35.85 29.31
N ALA A 23 12.10 35.80 28.81
CA ALA A 23 12.77 36.96 28.25
C ALA A 23 11.96 37.53 27.08
N GLU A 24 11.72 38.84 27.14
CA GLU A 24 11.13 39.69 26.12
C GLU A 24 11.91 39.56 24.79
N LEU A 25 11.29 39.00 23.76
CA LEU A 25 11.81 39.00 22.39
C LEU A 25 11.60 40.40 21.77
N PRO A 26 12.61 41.01 21.14
CA PRO A 26 12.45 42.32 20.51
C PRO A 26 11.54 42.23 19.28
N ASP A 27 10.66 43.23 19.16
CA ASP A 27 9.68 43.46 18.10
C ASP A 27 10.24 43.32 16.67
N GLY A 28 9.48 42.69 15.76
CA GLY A 28 9.59 43.06 14.34
C GLY A 28 9.18 42.08 13.24
N ALA A 29 8.79 40.83 13.52
CA ALA A 29 8.24 39.94 12.49
C ALA A 29 6.83 39.49 12.91
N PRO A 30 5.80 39.59 12.05
CA PRO A 30 4.51 38.99 12.37
C PRO A 30 4.72 37.48 12.57
N ALA A 31 4.20 36.94 13.67
CA ALA A 31 4.14 35.51 13.91
C ALA A 31 3.40 34.86 12.73
N GLY A 32 4.16 34.29 11.78
CA GLY A 32 3.65 33.75 10.53
C GLY A 32 4.46 34.08 9.27
N ALA A 33 5.38 35.06 9.29
CA ALA A 33 6.22 35.34 8.12
C ALA A 33 7.55 34.57 8.16
N CYS A 34 7.96 34.01 7.03
CA CYS A 34 9.29 33.43 6.85
C CYS A 34 10.39 34.48 7.09
N PRO A 35 11.50 34.12 7.75
CA PRO A 35 12.62 35.05 7.90
C PRO A 35 13.23 35.37 6.53
N ALA A 36 13.85 36.55 6.41
CA ALA A 36 14.49 36.94 5.17
C ALA A 36 15.71 36.03 4.88
N PRO A 37 15.77 35.38 3.71
CA PRO A 37 16.90 34.54 3.35
C PRO A 37 18.19 35.36 3.21
N ARG A 38 19.32 34.77 3.60
CA ARG A 38 20.68 35.32 3.55
C ARG A 38 21.64 34.47 2.72
N GLY A 39 21.14 33.39 2.11
CA GLY A 39 21.91 32.48 1.28
C GLY A 39 22.29 33.04 -0.10
N PRO A 40 22.80 32.18 -1.00
CA PRO A 40 22.74 30.72 -0.90
C PRO A 40 23.72 30.13 0.11
N THR A 41 23.31 29.05 0.77
CA THR A 41 24.21 28.15 1.52
C THR A 41 24.50 26.94 0.65
N VAL A 42 25.77 26.64 0.38
CA VAL A 42 26.17 25.58 -0.55
C VAL A 42 26.61 24.33 0.20
N HIS A 43 26.07 23.18 -0.21
CA HIS A 43 26.34 21.84 0.31
C HIS A 43 26.98 20.98 -0.78
N SER A 44 28.30 20.81 -0.68
CA SER A 44 29.10 20.06 -1.67
C SER A 44 29.60 18.70 -1.15
N GLY A 45 29.19 18.32 0.07
CA GLY A 45 29.56 17.04 0.68
C GLY A 45 28.70 15.91 0.13
N ASP A 46 29.28 14.72 0.06
CA ASP A 46 28.58 13.47 -0.28
C ASP A 46 27.95 12.81 0.95
N ARG A 47 28.23 13.31 2.16
CA ARG A 47 27.81 12.69 3.41
C ARG A 47 27.60 13.68 4.54
N ILE A 48 26.56 13.44 5.33
CA ILE A 48 26.26 14.04 6.63
C ILE A 48 26.42 12.93 7.68
N ALA A 49 27.45 13.05 8.52
CA ALA A 49 27.79 12.10 9.58
C ALA A 49 27.69 12.71 11.00
N ASP A 50 27.42 14.01 11.08
CA ASP A 50 27.13 14.74 12.31
C ASP A 50 25.81 15.51 12.11
N ASP A 51 25.11 15.81 13.19
CA ASP A 51 23.87 16.59 13.14
C ASP A 51 24.09 17.95 12.46
N GLU A 52 23.20 18.29 11.53
CA GLU A 52 23.23 19.55 10.79
C GLU A 52 21.82 20.15 10.66
N THR A 53 21.74 21.48 10.63
CA THR A 53 20.50 22.22 10.41
C THR A 53 20.59 23.09 9.16
N TRP A 54 19.66 22.91 8.23
CA TRP A 54 19.42 23.79 7.08
C TRP A 54 18.34 24.80 7.44
N THR A 55 18.78 26.03 7.74
CA THR A 55 17.93 27.08 8.30
C THR A 55 17.17 27.86 7.23
N ALA A 56 16.03 28.45 7.62
CA ALA A 56 15.29 29.34 6.71
C ALA A 56 16.13 30.57 6.30
N GLU A 57 16.93 31.11 7.23
CA GLU A 57 17.87 32.20 6.92
C GLU A 57 18.99 31.76 5.97
N GLY A 58 19.39 30.48 5.99
CA GLY A 58 20.40 29.92 5.09
C GLY A 58 19.93 29.73 3.65
N SER A 59 18.64 29.89 3.39
CA SER A 59 18.03 29.62 2.09
C SER A 59 18.48 30.59 0.98
N PRO A 60 18.51 30.16 -0.29
CA PRO A 60 18.33 28.76 -0.71
C PRO A 60 19.55 27.90 -0.34
N HIS A 61 19.29 26.68 0.12
CA HIS A 61 20.31 25.65 0.29
C HIS A 61 20.57 24.97 -1.05
N ILE A 62 21.78 25.10 -1.60
CA ILE A 62 22.16 24.52 -2.88
C ILE A 62 22.90 23.22 -2.62
N VAL A 63 22.32 22.08 -3.00
CA VAL A 63 22.92 20.76 -2.89
C VAL A 63 23.54 20.38 -4.24
N GLU A 64 24.86 20.21 -4.27
CA GLU A 64 25.62 20.00 -5.53
C GLU A 64 25.83 18.53 -5.89
N SER A 65 25.63 17.61 -4.94
CA SER A 65 25.82 16.16 -5.11
C SER A 65 24.74 15.38 -4.38
N PHE A 66 24.65 14.08 -4.66
CA PHE A 66 23.87 13.17 -3.82
C PHE A 66 24.48 13.13 -2.41
N VAL A 67 23.70 13.46 -1.38
CA VAL A 67 24.16 13.51 0.02
C VAL A 67 23.52 12.39 0.84
N GLU A 68 24.34 11.59 1.50
CA GLU A 68 23.92 10.50 2.37
C GLU A 68 23.92 10.93 3.85
N ILE A 69 22.78 10.78 4.53
CA ILE A 69 22.67 10.95 5.99
C ILE A 69 22.93 9.60 6.64
N THR A 70 24.02 9.50 7.39
CA THR A 70 24.55 8.24 7.95
C THR A 70 25.04 8.42 9.38
N GLU A 71 25.63 7.37 9.98
CA GLU A 71 26.23 7.41 11.32
C GLU A 71 25.28 7.92 12.42
N ALA A 72 23.97 7.67 12.26
CA ALA A 72 22.89 8.13 13.13
C ALA A 72 22.74 9.67 13.21
N ALA A 73 23.31 10.40 12.25
CA ALA A 73 23.18 11.84 12.13
C ALA A 73 21.74 12.27 11.79
N ARG A 74 21.40 13.50 12.19
CA ARG A 74 20.13 14.15 11.92
C ARG A 74 20.33 15.36 11.03
N LEU A 75 19.74 15.34 9.85
CA LEU A 75 19.54 16.56 9.05
C LEU A 75 18.20 17.18 9.41
N THR A 76 18.22 18.37 9.99
CA THR A 76 17.01 19.16 10.25
C THR A 76 16.84 20.26 9.20
N VAL A 77 15.71 20.29 8.51
CA VAL A 77 15.33 21.36 7.58
C VAL A 77 14.27 22.21 8.27
N GLU A 78 14.57 23.48 8.53
CA GLU A 78 13.67 24.38 9.26
C GLU A 78 12.43 24.77 8.41
N PRO A 79 11.28 25.08 9.05
CA PRO A 79 10.14 25.69 8.37
C PRO A 79 10.56 26.91 7.55
N CYS A 80 9.98 27.10 6.36
CA CYS A 80 10.36 28.09 5.34
C CYS A 80 11.68 27.86 4.60
N ALA A 81 12.45 26.80 4.90
CA ALA A 81 13.66 26.56 4.14
C ALA A 81 13.36 26.15 2.68
N GLU A 82 14.15 26.67 1.75
CA GLU A 82 14.16 26.29 0.34
C GLU A 82 15.45 25.53 0.04
N VAL A 83 15.31 24.31 -0.48
CA VAL A 83 16.42 23.45 -0.89
C VAL A 83 16.36 23.24 -2.39
N GLN A 84 17.47 23.56 -3.06
CA GLN A 84 17.65 23.48 -4.50
C GLN A 84 18.73 22.46 -4.85
N PHE A 85 18.39 21.48 -5.68
CA PHE A 85 19.29 20.38 -6.04
C PHE A 85 19.86 20.58 -7.44
N ALA A 86 21.19 20.46 -7.59
CA ALA A 86 21.81 20.37 -8.89
C ALA A 86 21.35 19.09 -9.64
N GLU A 87 21.70 19.00 -10.93
CA GLU A 87 21.44 17.80 -11.73
C GLU A 87 22.07 16.57 -11.06
N ASN A 88 21.27 15.51 -10.89
CA ASN A 88 21.62 14.25 -10.20
C ASN A 88 21.98 14.38 -8.71
N ALA A 89 21.78 15.56 -8.09
CA ALA A 89 21.83 15.68 -6.63
C ALA A 89 20.56 15.09 -5.99
N GLY A 90 20.60 14.78 -4.70
CA GLY A 90 19.50 14.16 -3.97
C GLY A 90 19.84 13.94 -2.52
N ILE A 91 18.88 13.41 -1.75
CA ILE A 91 19.07 13.04 -0.34
C ILE A 91 18.89 11.53 -0.21
N GLY A 92 19.91 10.84 0.28
CA GLY A 92 19.83 9.48 0.80
C GLY A 92 19.78 9.50 2.33
N VAL A 93 18.91 8.69 2.92
CA VAL A 93 18.85 8.47 4.37
C VAL A 93 19.10 7.00 4.65
N ALA A 94 20.29 6.70 5.15
CA ALA A 94 20.80 5.34 5.29
C ALA A 94 20.63 4.48 4.02
N TYR A 95 20.66 5.12 2.85
CA TYR A 95 20.26 4.48 1.60
C TYR A 95 21.39 3.62 1.06
N ILE A 96 22.61 4.16 1.06
CA ILE A 96 23.81 3.42 0.68
C ILE A 96 24.42 2.70 1.90
N GLY A 97 24.52 1.37 1.78
CA GLY A 97 25.19 0.50 2.76
C GLY A 97 24.22 -0.16 3.74
N GLU A 98 24.40 -1.46 3.97
CA GLU A 98 23.53 -2.23 4.88
C GLU A 98 23.66 -1.76 6.34
N GLY A 99 22.52 -1.57 7.01
CA GLY A 99 22.45 -1.31 8.45
C GLY A 99 22.93 0.08 8.89
N GLN A 100 23.05 1.04 7.97
CA GLN A 100 23.30 2.44 8.34
C GLN A 100 22.09 3.06 9.05
N GLU A 101 22.33 4.03 9.92
CA GLU A 101 21.28 4.84 10.56
C GLU A 101 21.42 6.30 10.13
N GLY A 102 20.31 7.02 10.07
CA GLY A 102 20.25 8.44 9.74
C GLY A 102 18.82 8.96 9.80
N ALA A 103 18.65 10.28 9.93
CA ALA A 103 17.32 10.88 9.99
C ALA A 103 17.23 12.19 9.20
N LEU A 104 16.19 12.31 8.38
CA LEU A 104 15.75 13.58 7.79
C LEU A 104 14.52 14.11 8.55
N ILE A 105 14.62 15.33 9.07
CA ILE A 105 13.54 15.98 9.81
C ILE A 105 13.19 17.29 9.08
N ALA A 106 12.09 17.29 8.33
CA ALA A 106 11.58 18.46 7.62
C ALA A 106 10.13 18.72 8.04
N GLU A 107 9.95 19.50 9.10
CA GLU A 107 8.65 19.76 9.72
C GLU A 107 8.22 21.22 9.55
N GLY A 108 7.67 21.55 8.38
CA GLY A 108 7.06 22.85 8.10
C GLY A 108 5.68 23.02 8.73
N THR A 109 5.06 24.17 8.49
CA THR A 109 3.63 24.44 8.79
C THR A 109 2.92 24.98 7.55
N GLU A 110 1.58 25.08 7.57
CA GLU A 110 0.82 25.68 6.47
C GLU A 110 1.32 27.10 6.11
N GLU A 111 1.63 27.92 7.11
CA GLU A 111 2.16 29.28 6.92
C GLU A 111 3.66 29.29 6.62
N ARG A 112 4.37 28.20 6.91
CA ARG A 112 5.83 28.09 6.79
C ARG A 112 6.22 26.76 6.14
N PRO A 113 5.81 26.51 4.89
CA PRO A 113 6.09 25.27 4.20
C PRO A 113 7.57 25.15 3.86
N ILE A 114 8.03 23.91 3.64
CA ILE A 114 9.39 23.60 3.17
C ILE A 114 9.31 23.22 1.68
N ARG A 115 10.28 23.66 0.87
CA ARG A 115 10.34 23.36 -0.57
C ARG A 115 11.63 22.65 -0.94
N LEU A 116 11.51 21.49 -1.58
CA LEU A 116 12.59 20.70 -2.18
C LEU A 116 12.40 20.66 -3.70
N ALA A 117 13.32 21.22 -4.47
CA ALA A 117 13.18 21.32 -5.93
C ALA A 117 14.51 21.30 -6.68
N GLY A 118 14.46 20.99 -7.98
CA GLY A 118 15.61 21.13 -8.86
C GLY A 118 16.03 22.58 -9.05
N LYS A 119 17.33 22.86 -8.89
CA LYS A 119 17.94 24.16 -9.17
C LYS A 119 17.76 24.50 -10.65
N ASP A 120 17.16 25.65 -10.95
CA ASP A 120 16.89 26.08 -12.33
C ASP A 120 16.10 25.03 -13.16
N GLY A 121 15.28 24.19 -12.49
CA GLY A 121 14.55 23.10 -13.12
C GLY A 121 15.39 21.84 -13.43
N ALA A 122 16.56 21.70 -12.79
CA ALA A 122 17.42 20.54 -12.93
C ALA A 122 16.72 19.25 -12.50
N ARG A 123 17.08 18.15 -13.16
CA ARG A 123 16.63 16.80 -12.81
C ARG A 123 17.43 16.32 -11.61
N TRP A 124 16.79 16.30 -10.47
CA TRP A 124 17.39 15.81 -9.23
C TRP A 124 16.77 14.48 -8.84
N VAL A 125 17.50 13.66 -8.11
CA VAL A 125 17.15 12.26 -7.84
C VAL A 125 15.85 12.19 -7.03
N GLY A 126 15.77 12.92 -5.92
CA GLY A 126 14.65 12.84 -4.99
C GLY A 126 15.14 12.60 -3.56
N VAL A 127 14.22 12.10 -2.74
CA VAL A 127 14.48 11.70 -1.35
C VAL A 127 14.36 10.18 -1.25
N LEU A 128 15.46 9.53 -0.90
CA LEU A 128 15.59 8.08 -0.85
C LEU A 128 15.83 7.66 0.60
N VAL A 129 14.93 6.88 1.18
CA VAL A 129 15.00 6.43 2.58
C VAL A 129 15.04 4.92 2.62
N GLN A 130 16.04 4.36 3.28
CA GLN A 130 16.12 2.92 3.54
C GLN A 130 16.14 2.67 5.04
N ALA A 131 15.32 1.72 5.51
CA ALA A 131 15.35 1.29 6.90
C ALA A 131 16.75 0.72 7.27
N PRO A 132 17.30 1.02 8.46
CA PRO A 132 16.65 1.66 9.61
C PRO A 132 16.69 3.21 9.62
N GLY A 133 17.14 3.86 8.55
CA GLY A 133 17.01 5.31 8.39
C GLY A 133 15.55 5.77 8.42
N THR A 134 15.31 7.03 8.78
CA THR A 134 13.95 7.58 8.96
C THR A 134 13.78 8.96 8.33
N ALA A 135 12.57 9.29 7.91
CA ALA A 135 12.24 10.66 7.51
C ALA A 135 10.89 11.11 8.06
N THR A 136 10.83 12.35 8.55
CA THR A 136 9.60 13.03 8.93
C THR A 136 9.40 14.22 8.03
N LEU A 137 8.34 14.20 7.23
CA LEU A 137 8.00 15.26 6.28
C LEU A 137 6.62 15.84 6.64
N ARG A 138 6.58 17.11 7.07
CA ARG A 138 5.33 17.85 7.30
C ARG A 138 5.29 19.16 6.51
N HIS A 139 4.20 19.43 5.81
CA HIS A 139 4.06 20.63 4.97
C HIS A 139 5.25 20.84 4.01
N VAL A 140 5.69 19.75 3.39
CA VAL A 140 6.82 19.72 2.44
C VAL A 140 6.27 19.63 1.02
N THR A 141 6.83 20.44 0.11
CA THR A 141 6.64 20.26 -1.33
C THR A 141 7.90 19.68 -1.96
N ILE A 142 7.78 18.54 -2.62
CA ILE A 142 8.81 17.91 -3.46
C ILE A 142 8.42 18.13 -4.92
N GLU A 143 9.28 18.79 -5.71
CA GLU A 143 8.95 19.20 -7.07
C GLU A 143 10.02 18.82 -8.09
N GLY A 144 9.60 18.25 -9.22
CA GLY A 144 10.49 18.02 -10.38
C GLY A 144 11.58 16.97 -10.14
N ALA A 145 11.37 16.07 -9.18
CA ALA A 145 12.33 15.03 -8.83
C ALA A 145 12.17 13.79 -9.74
N SER A 146 12.85 12.70 -9.38
CA SER A 146 12.92 11.45 -10.14
C SER A 146 13.85 11.50 -11.36
N GLY A 147 14.98 12.20 -11.23
CA GLY A 147 16.10 12.12 -12.18
C GLY A 147 16.81 10.76 -12.14
N ASP A 148 17.89 10.60 -12.93
CA ASP A 148 18.61 9.33 -13.05
C ASP A 148 19.12 8.82 -11.68
N SER A 149 18.51 7.74 -11.19
CA SER A 149 18.86 7.05 -9.96
C SER A 149 19.11 5.57 -10.25
N PRO A 150 20.16 4.94 -9.67
CA PRO A 150 20.44 3.53 -9.90
C PRO A 150 19.38 2.57 -9.34
N ASP A 151 18.58 3.03 -8.38
CA ASP A 151 17.82 2.14 -7.49
C ASP A 151 16.38 2.61 -7.20
N GLY A 152 15.86 3.63 -7.90
CA GLY A 152 14.46 4.05 -7.73
C GLY A 152 13.97 5.05 -8.77
N GLU A 153 12.78 4.80 -9.32
CA GLU A 153 12.15 5.64 -10.35
C GLU A 153 11.06 6.54 -9.73
N ALA A 154 11.29 7.11 -8.54
CA ALA A 154 10.31 7.97 -7.86
C ALA A 154 10.91 9.21 -7.19
N SER A 155 10.07 10.23 -6.96
CA SER A 155 10.45 11.45 -6.22
C SER A 155 10.71 11.21 -4.73
N LEU A 156 9.98 10.25 -4.15
CA LEU A 156 10.18 9.74 -2.80
C LEU A 156 10.27 8.21 -2.87
N VAL A 157 11.36 7.65 -2.37
CA VAL A 157 11.60 6.20 -2.33
C VAL A 157 11.69 5.75 -0.89
N ILE A 158 10.93 4.72 -0.54
CA ILE A 158 10.84 4.16 0.81
C ILE A 158 11.15 2.67 0.73
N HIS A 159 12.33 2.29 1.20
CA HIS A 159 12.80 0.91 1.25
C HIS A 159 12.79 0.39 2.68
N GLY A 160 12.31 -0.83 2.86
CA GLY A 160 12.49 -1.58 4.09
C GLY A 160 13.81 -2.34 4.06
N ASP A 161 13.91 -3.37 4.88
CA ASP A 161 15.10 -4.23 4.96
C ASP A 161 14.81 -5.68 4.51
N MET A 162 13.71 -5.90 3.78
CA MET A 162 13.25 -7.23 3.34
C MET A 162 12.91 -8.19 4.50
N THR A 163 12.66 -7.67 5.71
CA THR A 163 12.27 -8.49 6.87
C THR A 163 10.93 -8.08 7.47
N MET A 164 10.17 -9.06 7.93
CA MET A 164 9.01 -8.85 8.79
C MET A 164 9.44 -8.51 10.23
N PRO A 165 8.71 -7.65 10.97
CA PRO A 165 7.54 -6.89 10.51
C PRO A 165 7.91 -5.78 9.53
N VAL A 166 6.94 -5.38 8.70
CA VAL A 166 7.05 -4.27 7.73
C VAL A 166 7.70 -3.04 8.38
N LYS A 167 8.73 -2.50 7.73
CA LYS A 167 9.41 -1.29 8.20
C LYS A 167 8.65 -0.07 7.75
N LYS A 168 8.35 0.84 8.68
CA LYS A 168 7.58 2.05 8.38
C LYS A 168 8.41 3.33 8.62
N PRO A 169 9.48 3.58 7.83
CA PRO A 169 10.49 4.58 8.19
C PRO A 169 10.11 6.04 7.89
N VAL A 170 9.09 6.28 7.07
CA VAL A 170 8.77 7.62 6.57
C VAL A 170 7.38 8.07 7.00
N LEU A 171 7.31 9.18 7.73
CA LEU A 171 6.07 9.89 8.03
C LEU A 171 5.85 11.01 7.01
N VAL A 172 4.65 11.06 6.41
CA VAL A 172 4.20 12.18 5.57
C VAL A 172 2.92 12.79 6.14
N ASP A 173 2.90 14.11 6.33
CA ASP A 173 1.72 14.85 6.78
C ASP A 173 1.60 16.18 6.02
N HIS A 174 0.54 16.37 5.23
CA HIS A 174 0.38 17.53 4.33
C HIS A 174 1.57 17.69 3.37
N VAL A 175 1.99 16.59 2.75
CA VAL A 175 3.09 16.57 1.78
C VAL A 175 2.52 16.66 0.36
N THR A 176 3.11 17.52 -0.46
CA THR A 176 2.81 17.60 -1.90
C THR A 176 4.00 17.13 -2.71
N ILE A 177 3.80 16.11 -3.55
CA ILE A 177 4.75 15.67 -4.56
C ILE A 177 4.16 16.05 -5.91
N LYS A 178 4.91 16.81 -6.71
CA LYS A 178 4.43 17.24 -8.01
C LYS A 178 5.47 17.23 -9.11
N ASP A 179 4.98 17.06 -10.33
CA ASP A 179 5.76 17.15 -11.56
C ASP A 179 6.92 16.13 -11.58
N SER A 180 6.68 14.92 -11.08
CA SER A 180 7.67 13.83 -11.07
C SER A 180 7.95 13.33 -12.49
N ILE A 181 9.23 13.15 -12.83
CA ILE A 181 9.63 12.66 -14.16
C ILE A 181 9.05 11.25 -14.43
N SER A 182 9.14 10.34 -13.46
CA SER A 182 8.47 9.04 -13.43
C SER A 182 7.47 8.96 -12.26
N HIS A 183 7.63 8.06 -11.29
CA HIS A 183 6.66 7.87 -10.21
C HIS A 183 6.71 8.99 -9.16
N GLY A 184 5.59 9.22 -8.48
CA GLY A 184 5.57 10.11 -7.33
C GLY A 184 6.27 9.49 -6.13
N VAL A 185 5.76 8.34 -5.68
CA VAL A 185 6.30 7.58 -4.55
C VAL A 185 6.51 6.12 -4.92
N GLU A 186 7.61 5.54 -4.46
CA GLU A 186 7.86 4.10 -4.48
C GLU A 186 8.03 3.58 -3.04
N VAL A 187 7.31 2.51 -2.69
CA VAL A 187 7.40 1.83 -1.39
C VAL A 187 7.62 0.35 -1.61
N ASN A 188 8.80 -0.15 -1.25
CA ASN A 188 9.20 -1.53 -1.54
C ASN A 188 10.08 -2.10 -0.40
N ARG A 189 10.58 -3.32 -0.58
CA ARG A 189 11.42 -4.10 0.32
C ARG A 189 10.82 -4.30 1.71
N MET A 190 9.55 -4.67 1.77
CA MET A 190 8.76 -4.78 3.01
C MET A 190 8.69 -3.45 3.77
N ALA A 191 8.53 -2.33 3.06
CA ALA A 191 8.26 -1.03 3.65
C ALA A 191 6.77 -0.69 3.75
N GLY A 192 6.48 0.34 4.53
CA GLY A 192 5.24 1.08 4.57
C GLY A 192 5.47 2.52 5.01
N PHE A 193 4.40 3.30 5.12
CA PHE A 193 4.45 4.63 5.73
C PHE A 193 4.31 4.53 7.25
N ALA A 194 4.98 5.42 7.97
CA ALA A 194 4.89 5.54 9.43
C ALA A 194 3.46 5.88 9.87
N ASP A 195 3.10 5.38 11.05
CA ASP A 195 1.79 5.65 11.66
C ASP A 195 1.58 7.16 11.83
N GLY A 196 0.38 7.62 11.49
CA GLY A 196 0.04 9.05 11.49
C GLY A 196 0.26 9.76 10.15
N SER A 197 0.71 9.03 9.12
CA SER A 197 0.82 9.61 7.78
C SER A 197 -0.55 9.93 7.18
N THR A 198 -0.72 11.15 6.67
CA THR A 198 -1.99 11.70 6.18
C THR A 198 -1.74 12.81 5.14
N GLU A 199 -2.76 13.15 4.35
CA GLU A 199 -2.73 14.31 3.44
C GLU A 199 -1.52 14.30 2.48
N LEU A 200 -1.27 13.16 1.82
CA LEU A 200 -0.28 13.04 0.74
C LEU A 200 -0.93 13.38 -0.61
N VAL A 201 -0.49 14.46 -1.24
CA VAL A 201 -0.94 14.87 -2.58
C VAL A 201 0.14 14.53 -3.60
N VAL A 202 -0.20 13.72 -4.60
CA VAL A 202 0.69 13.37 -5.71
C VAL A 202 0.02 13.73 -7.03
N THR A 203 0.64 14.64 -7.79
CA THR A 203 0.08 15.17 -9.06
C THR A 203 1.18 15.36 -10.12
N GLY A 204 0.84 15.27 -11.40
CA GLY A 204 1.81 15.52 -12.48
C GLY A 204 2.94 14.50 -12.58
N SER A 205 2.83 13.31 -11.96
CA SER A 205 3.79 12.23 -12.14
C SER A 205 3.72 11.64 -13.55
N GLY A 206 4.88 11.26 -14.11
CA GLY A 206 5.01 10.66 -15.44
C GLY A 206 5.18 11.68 -16.56
N LEU A 207 6.00 12.72 -16.34
CA LEU A 207 6.26 13.76 -17.34
C LEU A 207 6.92 13.23 -18.63
N GLU A 208 7.67 12.13 -18.56
CA GLU A 208 8.38 11.57 -19.73
C GLU A 208 7.97 10.16 -20.11
N GLN A 209 7.48 9.37 -19.15
CA GLN A 209 6.95 8.04 -19.38
C GLN A 209 5.71 7.80 -18.53
N PRO A 210 4.73 6.99 -19.00
CA PRO A 210 3.55 6.68 -18.21
C PRO A 210 3.95 6.08 -16.86
N ALA A 211 3.66 6.81 -15.81
CA ALA A 211 3.97 6.47 -14.44
C ALA A 211 2.72 6.55 -13.56
N TYR A 212 2.90 6.21 -12.29
CA TYR A 212 1.85 6.16 -11.28
C TYR A 212 2.17 7.17 -10.18
N PRO A 213 1.15 7.74 -9.51
CA PRO A 213 1.36 8.49 -8.28
C PRO A 213 2.11 7.64 -7.24
N LEU A 214 1.68 6.39 -7.06
CA LEU A 214 2.28 5.45 -6.12
C LEU A 214 2.56 4.11 -6.79
N VAL A 215 3.75 3.59 -6.54
CA VAL A 215 4.12 2.19 -6.74
C VAL A 215 4.43 1.62 -5.35
N VAL A 216 3.69 0.60 -4.93
CA VAL A 216 3.80 0.04 -3.58
C VAL A 216 3.87 -1.48 -3.66
N SER A 217 4.63 -2.12 -2.78
CA SER A 217 4.47 -3.56 -2.58
C SER A 217 3.19 -3.89 -1.82
N GLU A 218 2.77 -5.15 -1.87
CA GLU A 218 1.60 -5.63 -1.15
C GLU A 218 1.67 -5.37 0.37
N HIS A 219 2.88 -5.25 0.90
CA HIS A 219 3.14 -5.01 2.32
C HIS A 219 2.79 -3.58 2.78
N ALA A 220 2.73 -2.63 1.85
CA ALA A 220 2.43 -1.23 2.16
C ALA A 220 0.94 -0.90 2.06
N LEU A 221 0.09 -1.82 1.59
CA LEU A 221 -1.34 -1.59 1.35
C LEU A 221 -2.07 -0.99 2.56
N ASP A 222 -1.71 -1.41 3.78
CA ASP A 222 -2.30 -0.97 5.03
C ASP A 222 -1.91 0.45 5.47
N SER A 223 -0.86 1.02 4.88
CA SER A 223 -0.21 2.25 5.36
C SER A 223 -0.19 3.37 4.32
N ILE A 224 -0.67 3.14 3.09
CA ILE A 224 -0.87 4.21 2.10
C ILE A 224 -1.66 5.35 2.74
N PRO A 225 -1.19 6.61 2.78
CA PRO A 225 -1.87 7.71 3.45
C PRO A 225 -3.21 8.10 2.80
N THR A 226 -4.03 8.86 3.52
CA THR A 226 -5.08 9.67 2.88
C THR A 226 -4.46 10.74 1.98
N GLY A 227 -5.23 11.26 1.04
CA GLY A 227 -4.80 12.39 0.20
C GLY A 227 -5.39 12.34 -1.19
N GLN A 228 -4.63 12.83 -2.18
CA GLN A 228 -5.07 12.94 -3.57
C GLN A 228 -4.04 12.31 -4.50
N TYR A 229 -4.51 11.41 -5.37
CA TYR A 229 -3.67 10.65 -6.31
C TYR A 229 -4.11 10.81 -7.77
N THR A 230 -4.88 11.86 -8.06
CA THR A 230 -5.40 12.17 -9.41
C THR A 230 -4.60 13.29 -10.08
N GLY A 231 -4.64 13.38 -11.41
CA GLY A 231 -3.89 14.37 -12.17
C GLY A 231 -2.46 13.93 -12.53
N ASN A 232 -2.22 12.62 -12.54
CA ASN A 232 -0.99 11.97 -12.95
C ASN A 232 -1.16 11.35 -14.35
N ALA A 233 -0.07 10.88 -14.95
CA ALA A 233 -0.13 10.16 -16.23
C ALA A 233 -1.06 8.93 -16.14
N ARG A 234 -1.09 8.26 -14.99
CA ARG A 234 -2.08 7.23 -14.62
C ARG A 234 -2.62 7.53 -13.23
N ASP A 235 -3.92 7.74 -13.11
CA ASP A 235 -4.59 7.97 -11.83
C ASP A 235 -4.95 6.63 -11.16
N GLU A 236 -3.93 5.85 -10.84
CA GLU A 236 -4.03 4.49 -10.31
C GLU A 236 -2.84 4.20 -9.37
N ILE A 237 -3.04 3.40 -8.33
CA ILE A 237 -1.96 2.93 -7.44
C ILE A 237 -1.47 1.57 -7.93
N ARG A 238 -0.18 1.45 -8.27
CA ARG A 238 0.42 0.19 -8.69
C ARG A 238 0.83 -0.64 -7.49
N VAL A 239 0.30 -1.85 -7.39
CA VAL A 239 0.69 -2.85 -6.39
C VAL A 239 1.61 -3.87 -7.05
N ILE A 240 2.86 -3.89 -6.62
CA ILE A 240 3.86 -4.88 -7.06
C ILE A 240 3.93 -6.02 -6.06
N ASP A 241 4.36 -7.17 -6.53
CA ASP A 241 4.50 -8.41 -5.78
C ASP A 241 5.96 -8.61 -5.31
N GLU A 242 6.18 -8.64 -4.00
CA GLU A 242 7.50 -8.88 -3.41
C GLU A 242 7.71 -10.35 -3.06
N GLY A 243 8.43 -11.05 -3.94
CA GLY A 243 8.85 -12.43 -3.69
C GLY A 243 7.84 -13.50 -4.11
N ALA A 244 6.98 -13.21 -5.09
CA ALA A 244 6.00 -14.14 -5.64
C ALA A 244 6.54 -15.57 -5.84
N GLY A 245 5.75 -16.55 -5.40
CA GLY A 245 6.02 -17.97 -5.60
C GLY A 245 6.94 -18.62 -4.56
N ARG A 246 7.17 -18.00 -3.40
CA ARG A 246 7.91 -18.59 -2.27
C ARG A 246 7.01 -18.74 -1.04
N ALA A 247 7.20 -19.80 -0.25
CA ALA A 247 6.62 -19.84 1.10
C ALA A 247 7.13 -18.62 1.90
N ALA A 248 6.28 -17.99 2.72
CA ALA A 248 6.51 -16.64 3.27
C ALA A 248 6.66 -15.51 2.23
N SER A 249 5.86 -15.53 1.17
CA SER A 249 5.61 -14.35 0.31
C SER A 249 4.17 -13.87 0.43
N GLY A 250 3.91 -12.59 0.18
CA GLY A 250 2.57 -12.00 0.28
C GLY A 250 2.21 -11.41 1.64
N ILE A 251 0.93 -11.14 1.82
CA ILE A 251 0.36 -10.49 3.02
C ILE A 251 0.36 -11.47 4.19
N GLN A 252 1.29 -11.26 5.12
CA GLN A 252 1.54 -12.13 6.30
C GLN A 252 1.08 -11.53 7.62
N THR A 253 0.60 -10.29 7.61
CA THR A 253 -0.06 -9.63 8.73
C THR A 253 -1.32 -8.96 8.21
N ASP A 254 -2.27 -8.67 9.11
CA ASP A 254 -3.49 -7.96 8.73
C ASP A 254 -3.18 -6.70 7.92
N ALA A 255 -3.87 -6.55 6.80
CA ALA A 255 -3.75 -5.42 5.90
C ALA A 255 -5.12 -4.93 5.47
N THR A 256 -5.23 -3.65 5.13
CA THR A 256 -6.48 -3.05 4.67
C THR A 256 -6.24 -2.24 3.41
N VAL A 257 -6.86 -2.64 2.29
CA VAL A 257 -6.94 -1.82 1.08
C VAL A 257 -8.07 -0.81 1.29
N ARG A 258 -7.71 0.47 1.31
CA ARG A 258 -8.64 1.57 1.57
C ARG A 258 -9.09 2.23 0.29
N ASP A 259 -10.27 2.85 0.29
CA ASP A 259 -10.67 3.71 -0.82
C ASP A 259 -9.81 4.98 -0.83
N ARG A 260 -8.92 5.08 -1.82
CA ARG A 260 -8.02 6.24 -2.04
C ARG A 260 -8.48 7.13 -3.18
N GLY A 261 -9.71 6.94 -3.66
CA GLY A 261 -10.29 7.73 -4.75
C GLY A 261 -9.75 7.37 -6.15
N VAL A 262 -8.88 6.37 -6.24
CA VAL A 262 -8.29 5.85 -7.49
C VAL A 262 -8.24 4.30 -7.44
N PRO A 263 -8.28 3.62 -8.59
CA PRO A 263 -8.10 2.16 -8.64
C PRO A 263 -6.72 1.70 -8.19
N TYR A 264 -6.64 0.44 -7.76
CA TYR A 264 -5.39 -0.28 -7.54
C TYR A 264 -5.14 -1.22 -8.73
N ILE A 265 -3.99 -1.11 -9.38
CA ILE A 265 -3.56 -2.04 -10.42
C ILE A 265 -2.62 -3.09 -9.82
N ILE A 266 -3.05 -4.34 -9.82
CA ILE A 266 -2.38 -5.48 -9.19
C ILE A 266 -1.47 -6.16 -10.20
N GLY A 267 -0.20 -6.28 -9.84
CA GLY A 267 0.80 -7.06 -10.55
C GLY A 267 1.76 -6.22 -11.38
N SER A 268 3.05 -6.58 -11.34
CA SER A 268 4.12 -5.91 -12.08
C SER A 268 4.31 -6.44 -13.51
N SER A 269 3.91 -7.69 -13.77
CA SER A 269 4.11 -8.43 -15.02
C SER A 269 3.00 -9.48 -15.23
N GLU A 270 2.97 -10.10 -16.41
CA GLU A 270 2.00 -11.15 -16.73
C GLU A 270 2.10 -12.31 -15.73
N GLY A 271 0.96 -12.73 -15.16
CA GLY A 271 0.92 -13.83 -14.19
C GLY A 271 1.27 -13.45 -12.73
N ALA A 272 1.47 -12.16 -12.44
CA ALA A 272 1.73 -11.70 -11.07
C ALA A 272 0.60 -12.12 -10.10
N THR A 273 0.93 -12.43 -8.86
CA THR A 273 -0.05 -12.93 -7.89
C THR A 273 -0.02 -12.14 -6.59
N LEU A 274 -1.17 -11.56 -6.22
CA LEU A 274 -1.37 -11.01 -4.88
C LEU A 274 -1.74 -12.15 -3.92
N ILE A 275 -0.83 -12.48 -3.02
CA ILE A 275 -0.98 -13.59 -2.07
C ILE A 275 -1.44 -13.04 -0.71
N VAL A 276 -2.44 -13.69 -0.11
CA VAL A 276 -2.88 -13.49 1.27
C VAL A 276 -2.63 -14.78 2.04
N GLY A 277 -1.83 -14.72 3.11
CA GLY A 277 -1.39 -15.89 3.86
C GLY A 277 0.00 -16.38 3.46
N GLY A 278 0.25 -17.68 3.60
CA GLY A 278 1.56 -18.30 3.44
C GLY A 278 2.51 -18.12 4.64
N THR A 279 1.98 -17.87 5.85
CA THR A 279 2.80 -17.64 7.05
C THR A 279 3.48 -18.94 7.51
N LEU A 280 4.75 -18.86 7.92
CA LEU A 280 5.53 -20.04 8.33
C LEU A 280 5.25 -20.48 9.77
N ASP A 281 4.73 -19.58 10.60
CA ASP A 281 4.39 -19.83 12.00
C ASP A 281 2.92 -20.22 12.18
N GLY A 282 2.14 -20.27 11.09
CA GLY A 282 0.72 -20.58 11.10
C GLY A 282 -0.18 -19.44 11.59
N SER A 283 0.37 -18.23 11.76
CA SER A 283 -0.42 -17.05 12.09
C SER A 283 -1.38 -16.70 10.95
N VAL A 284 -2.58 -16.23 11.28
CA VAL A 284 -3.58 -15.85 10.26
C VAL A 284 -3.41 -14.38 9.90
N ALA A 285 -3.36 -14.08 8.61
CA ALA A 285 -3.31 -12.75 8.04
C ALA A 285 -4.60 -12.43 7.29
N LYS A 286 -5.25 -11.32 7.65
CA LYS A 286 -6.49 -10.87 7.02
C LYS A 286 -6.25 -9.70 6.06
N LEU A 287 -6.59 -9.88 4.79
CA LEU A 287 -6.76 -8.79 3.85
C LEU A 287 -8.20 -8.27 3.89
N THR A 288 -8.38 -7.05 4.40
CA THR A 288 -9.65 -6.33 4.35
C THR A 288 -9.68 -5.40 3.15
N ILE A 289 -10.78 -5.37 2.40
CA ILE A 289 -10.98 -4.42 1.30
C ILE A 289 -12.20 -3.55 1.63
N GLU A 290 -12.02 -2.23 1.64
CA GLU A 290 -13.09 -1.28 1.94
C GLU A 290 -14.12 -1.17 0.81
N PRO A 291 -15.40 -0.83 1.11
CA PRO A 291 -16.42 -0.57 0.10
C PRO A 291 -15.99 0.49 -0.93
N GLY A 292 -16.23 0.22 -2.22
CA GLY A 292 -15.92 1.13 -3.32
C GLY A 292 -14.52 0.98 -3.92
N VAL A 293 -13.66 0.15 -3.33
CA VAL A 293 -12.34 -0.16 -3.91
C VAL A 293 -12.49 -0.89 -5.25
N VAL A 294 -11.68 -0.47 -6.23
CA VAL A 294 -11.52 -1.14 -7.53
C VAL A 294 -10.11 -1.73 -7.61
N LEU A 295 -10.03 -3.05 -7.75
CA LEU A 295 -8.80 -3.79 -8.04
C LEU A 295 -8.79 -4.22 -9.51
N ARG A 296 -7.78 -3.79 -10.26
CA ARG A 296 -7.56 -4.11 -11.67
C ARG A 296 -6.37 -5.05 -11.81
N PHE A 297 -6.55 -6.23 -12.34
CA PHE A 297 -5.50 -7.25 -12.46
C PHE A 297 -4.86 -7.18 -13.84
N VAL A 298 -3.52 -7.07 -13.90
CA VAL A 298 -2.80 -7.20 -15.17
C VAL A 298 -3.01 -8.59 -15.78
N ARG A 299 -2.75 -8.74 -17.07
CA ARG A 299 -2.93 -10.01 -17.77
C ARG A 299 -2.36 -11.22 -17.00
N GLY A 300 -3.16 -12.27 -16.87
CA GLY A 300 -2.84 -13.52 -16.18
C GLY A 300 -2.70 -13.40 -14.66
N ALA A 301 -2.82 -12.20 -14.08
CA ALA A 301 -2.62 -12.03 -12.65
C ALA A 301 -3.73 -12.70 -11.83
N SER A 302 -3.48 -12.88 -10.53
CA SER A 302 -4.45 -13.50 -9.63
C SER A 302 -4.47 -12.89 -8.24
N LEU A 303 -5.54 -13.14 -7.51
CA LEU A 303 -5.62 -12.97 -6.06
C LEU A 303 -5.72 -14.35 -5.42
N SER A 304 -4.74 -14.74 -4.63
CA SER A 304 -4.67 -16.06 -4.00
C SER A 304 -4.76 -15.96 -2.48
N VAL A 305 -5.77 -16.58 -1.90
CA VAL A 305 -5.86 -16.84 -0.45
C VAL A 305 -5.27 -18.21 -0.21
N GLU A 306 -4.04 -18.21 0.31
CA GLU A 306 -3.12 -19.35 0.30
C GLU A 306 -2.78 -19.80 -1.12
N LEU A 307 -1.52 -19.63 -1.52
CA LEU A 307 -1.07 -19.92 -2.89
C LEU A 307 -1.15 -21.43 -3.20
N PHE A 308 -0.68 -22.25 -2.26
CA PHE A 308 -0.59 -23.70 -2.46
C PHE A 308 -1.83 -24.41 -1.94
N SER A 309 -2.16 -25.54 -2.57
CA SER A 309 -3.21 -26.42 -2.07
C SER A 309 -2.70 -27.47 -1.11
N THR A 310 -3.16 -27.39 0.13
CA THR A 310 -2.82 -28.33 1.21
C THR A 310 -4.06 -28.73 2.01
N GLU A 311 -3.92 -29.77 2.83
CA GLU A 311 -4.97 -30.18 3.79
C GLU A 311 -4.94 -29.36 5.09
N ASP A 312 -3.98 -28.44 5.22
CA ASP A 312 -3.85 -27.57 6.39
C ASP A 312 -4.81 -26.37 6.30
N PRO A 313 -5.22 -25.77 7.44
CA PRO A 313 -5.91 -24.48 7.45
C PRO A 313 -5.12 -23.41 6.70
N ALA A 314 -5.79 -22.69 5.79
CA ALA A 314 -5.22 -21.53 5.13
C ALA A 314 -4.79 -20.49 6.18
N THR A 315 -3.64 -19.86 5.98
CA THR A 315 -3.19 -18.77 6.86
C THR A 315 -3.67 -17.41 6.37
N GLY A 316 -4.38 -17.36 5.24
CA GLY A 316 -4.98 -16.16 4.67
C GLY A 316 -6.49 -16.06 4.91
N VAL A 317 -6.96 -14.83 5.08
CA VAL A 317 -8.39 -14.47 5.07
C VAL A 317 -8.61 -13.32 4.09
N LEU A 318 -9.53 -13.49 3.14
CA LEU A 318 -10.05 -12.39 2.32
C LEU A 318 -11.37 -11.90 2.88
N HIS A 319 -11.44 -10.61 3.23
CA HIS A 319 -12.64 -9.96 3.74
C HIS A 319 -12.97 -8.73 2.89
N ALA A 320 -13.71 -8.96 1.81
CA ALA A 320 -14.19 -7.97 0.86
C ALA A 320 -15.70 -7.78 1.03
N VAL A 321 -16.11 -6.81 1.84
CA VAL A 321 -17.52 -6.53 2.12
C VAL A 321 -17.83 -5.11 1.66
N GLY A 322 -18.40 -5.00 0.47
CA GLY A 322 -18.88 -3.74 -0.10
C GLY A 322 -20.29 -3.38 0.39
N THR A 323 -20.90 -2.41 -0.27
CA THR A 323 -22.33 -2.09 -0.10
C THR A 323 -23.02 -2.01 -1.46
N PRO A 324 -24.36 -2.03 -1.54
CA PRO A 324 -25.06 -1.83 -2.80
C PRO A 324 -24.67 -0.53 -3.54
N ASP A 325 -24.38 0.53 -2.79
CA ASP A 325 -24.01 1.84 -3.34
C ASP A 325 -22.51 1.97 -3.64
N LYS A 326 -21.68 1.15 -2.98
CA LYS A 326 -20.22 1.12 -3.13
C LYS A 326 -19.74 -0.33 -3.22
N PRO A 327 -20.04 -1.03 -4.32
CA PRO A 327 -19.56 -2.39 -4.48
C PRO A 327 -18.04 -2.40 -4.61
N ILE A 328 -17.41 -3.49 -4.16
CA ILE A 328 -15.99 -3.75 -4.45
C ILE A 328 -15.89 -4.36 -5.85
N VAL A 329 -14.95 -3.90 -6.69
CA VAL A 329 -14.81 -4.38 -8.06
C VAL A 329 -13.46 -5.06 -8.26
N PHE A 330 -13.47 -6.32 -8.69
CA PHE A 330 -12.31 -7.07 -9.16
C PHE A 330 -12.43 -7.23 -10.68
N THR A 331 -11.50 -6.65 -11.45
CA THR A 331 -11.65 -6.53 -12.92
C THR A 331 -10.30 -6.53 -13.65
N SER A 332 -10.32 -6.47 -14.98
CA SER A 332 -9.11 -6.42 -15.82
C SER A 332 -8.42 -5.05 -15.80
N ALA A 333 -7.09 -5.04 -15.84
CA ALA A 333 -6.28 -3.85 -16.06
C ALA A 333 -6.03 -3.54 -17.53
N GLU A 334 -6.43 -4.42 -18.45
CA GLU A 334 -6.23 -4.22 -19.88
C GLU A 334 -7.02 -3.00 -20.40
N GLU A 335 -6.50 -2.36 -21.45
CA GLU A 335 -7.16 -1.21 -22.09
C GLU A 335 -8.50 -1.58 -22.74
N SER A 336 -8.65 -2.85 -23.13
CA SER A 336 -9.87 -3.43 -23.68
C SER A 336 -10.19 -4.73 -22.96
N PRO A 337 -10.88 -4.67 -21.80
CA PRO A 337 -11.17 -5.83 -20.99
C PRO A 337 -11.85 -6.96 -21.76
N ALA A 338 -11.36 -8.18 -21.60
CA ALA A 338 -11.89 -9.39 -22.18
C ALA A 338 -11.95 -10.53 -21.15
N ALA A 339 -12.91 -11.44 -21.32
CA ALA A 339 -13.03 -12.62 -20.48
C ALA A 339 -11.74 -13.45 -20.49
N GLY A 340 -11.25 -13.84 -19.32
CA GLY A 340 -9.98 -14.54 -19.16
C GLY A 340 -8.74 -13.66 -19.25
N ASP A 341 -8.88 -12.33 -19.05
CA ASP A 341 -7.72 -11.44 -18.94
C ASP A 341 -6.90 -11.75 -17.69
N TRP A 342 -7.52 -12.14 -16.60
CA TRP A 342 -6.85 -12.52 -15.35
C TRP A 342 -7.42 -13.83 -14.81
N MET A 343 -6.70 -14.49 -13.90
CA MET A 343 -7.01 -15.85 -13.49
C MET A 343 -8.32 -15.94 -12.70
N GLY A 344 -8.56 -15.00 -11.80
CA GLY A 344 -9.63 -15.04 -10.83
C GLY A 344 -9.11 -15.05 -9.39
N ILE A 345 -10.02 -15.31 -8.46
CA ILE A 345 -9.73 -15.41 -7.03
C ILE A 345 -9.57 -16.88 -6.66
N TRP A 346 -8.39 -17.25 -6.17
CA TRP A 346 -8.04 -18.61 -5.80
C TRP A 346 -8.07 -18.79 -4.28
N PHE A 347 -8.68 -19.87 -3.81
CA PHE A 347 -8.62 -20.32 -2.42
C PHE A 347 -7.92 -21.67 -2.36
N GLY A 348 -6.65 -21.68 -1.93
CA GLY A 348 -5.77 -22.83 -2.05
C GLY A 348 -5.96 -23.93 -1.02
N SER A 349 -6.21 -23.58 0.24
CA SER A 349 -6.21 -24.52 1.37
C SER A 349 -7.54 -24.53 2.15
N VAL A 350 -7.58 -25.24 3.29
CA VAL A 350 -8.80 -25.36 4.11
C VAL A 350 -9.27 -23.97 4.57
N PHE A 351 -10.52 -23.66 4.27
CA PHE A 351 -11.12 -22.35 4.48
C PHE A 351 -11.05 -21.84 5.92
N GLN A 352 -10.64 -20.58 6.07
CA GLN A 352 -10.93 -19.81 7.27
C GLN A 352 -12.39 -19.35 7.28
N PRO A 353 -13.12 -19.47 8.41
CA PRO A 353 -14.53 -19.10 8.52
C PRO A 353 -14.78 -17.59 8.43
N GLU A 354 -13.75 -16.76 8.52
CA GLU A 354 -13.80 -15.29 8.41
C GLU A 354 -13.81 -14.79 6.96
N ASN A 355 -13.56 -15.64 5.96
CA ASN A 355 -13.60 -15.24 4.55
C ASN A 355 -14.96 -14.65 4.18
N ARG A 356 -15.01 -13.52 3.48
CA ARG A 356 -16.24 -12.87 3.03
C ARG A 356 -16.02 -12.17 1.69
N ILE A 357 -16.94 -12.37 0.75
CA ILE A 357 -17.09 -11.59 -0.49
C ILE A 357 -18.56 -11.20 -0.60
N GLU A 358 -18.88 -9.96 -0.27
CA GLU A 358 -20.26 -9.47 -0.24
C GLU A 358 -20.38 -8.13 -0.97
N HIS A 359 -21.45 -7.94 -1.75
CA HIS A 359 -21.65 -6.73 -2.56
C HIS A 359 -20.44 -6.40 -3.43
N ALA A 360 -19.96 -7.39 -4.18
CA ALA A 360 -18.83 -7.25 -5.08
C ALA A 360 -19.21 -7.45 -6.56
N ARG A 361 -18.29 -7.11 -7.45
CA ARG A 361 -18.32 -7.47 -8.86
C ARG A 361 -17.00 -8.16 -9.22
N ILE A 362 -17.08 -9.32 -9.86
CA ILE A 362 -15.94 -10.07 -10.37
C ILE A 362 -16.12 -10.15 -11.87
N GLU A 363 -15.22 -9.53 -12.62
CA GLU A 363 -15.38 -9.30 -14.05
C GLU A 363 -14.13 -9.69 -14.84
N TYR A 364 -14.31 -10.21 -16.05
CA TYR A 364 -13.21 -10.48 -17.00
C TYR A 364 -12.18 -11.52 -16.54
N ALA A 365 -12.53 -12.35 -15.55
CA ALA A 365 -11.67 -13.40 -15.02
C ALA A 365 -11.76 -14.70 -15.83
N GLY A 366 -10.98 -15.71 -15.44
CA GLY A 366 -11.03 -17.05 -16.01
C GLY A 366 -9.90 -17.37 -16.98
N SER A 367 -8.69 -16.84 -16.78
CA SER A 367 -7.52 -17.34 -17.51
C SER A 367 -7.13 -18.74 -17.03
N GLU A 368 -6.33 -19.45 -17.84
CA GLU A 368 -5.84 -20.79 -17.50
C GLU A 368 -5.07 -20.80 -16.16
N THR A 369 -5.40 -21.76 -15.29
CA THR A 369 -4.80 -21.89 -13.95
C THR A 369 -3.63 -22.88 -13.91
N HIS A 370 -3.47 -23.71 -14.96
CA HIS A 370 -2.57 -24.88 -15.00
C HIS A 370 -2.74 -25.86 -13.82
N SER A 371 -3.87 -25.78 -13.10
CA SER A 371 -4.19 -26.65 -11.98
C SER A 371 -4.83 -27.95 -12.46
N ILE A 372 -4.80 -28.99 -11.63
CA ILE A 372 -5.60 -30.20 -11.82
C ILE A 372 -6.60 -30.27 -10.67
N LEU A 373 -7.86 -29.93 -10.94
CA LEU A 373 -8.94 -29.94 -9.96
C LEU A 373 -10.00 -30.98 -10.31
N LEU A 374 -10.86 -31.29 -9.34
CA LEU A 374 -11.95 -32.23 -9.51
C LEU A 374 -13.25 -31.50 -9.85
N THR A 375 -13.84 -31.79 -10.99
CA THR A 375 -15.15 -31.27 -11.38
C THR A 375 -15.88 -32.24 -12.32
N CYS A 376 -17.20 -32.22 -12.26
CA CYS A 376 -18.09 -32.99 -13.14
C CYS A 376 -18.54 -32.22 -14.38
N ASN A 377 -18.28 -30.91 -14.42
CA ASN A 377 -18.50 -30.11 -15.62
C ASN A 377 -17.22 -30.13 -16.43
N GLU A 378 -17.30 -30.56 -17.69
CA GLU A 378 -16.21 -30.50 -18.69
C GLU A 378 -14.79 -30.75 -18.13
N PRO A 379 -14.43 -32.03 -17.88
CA PRO A 379 -13.15 -32.39 -17.28
C PRO A 379 -11.96 -31.79 -18.05
N GLY A 380 -11.17 -30.94 -17.37
CA GLY A 380 -9.98 -30.27 -17.93
C GLY A 380 -10.10 -28.74 -18.05
N ILE A 381 -11.29 -28.18 -17.81
CA ILE A 381 -11.49 -26.73 -17.65
C ILE A 381 -11.55 -26.41 -16.15
N HIS A 382 -10.62 -25.59 -15.69
CA HIS A 382 -10.51 -25.18 -14.27
C HIS A 382 -10.61 -23.67 -14.09
N GLU A 383 -10.90 -22.97 -15.17
CA GLU A 383 -11.09 -21.53 -15.19
C GLU A 383 -12.36 -21.12 -14.45
N GLY A 384 -12.28 -19.99 -13.74
CA GLY A 384 -13.46 -19.33 -13.23
C GLY A 384 -13.17 -18.01 -12.49
N GLY A 385 -14.23 -17.29 -12.14
CA GLY A 385 -14.12 -16.04 -11.40
C GLY A 385 -13.61 -16.25 -9.97
N VAL A 386 -14.11 -17.30 -9.30
CA VAL A 386 -13.62 -17.76 -8.01
C VAL A 386 -13.37 -19.26 -8.07
N ILE A 387 -12.21 -19.70 -7.61
CA ILE A 387 -11.76 -21.09 -7.64
C ILE A 387 -11.53 -21.57 -6.21
N LEU A 388 -12.17 -22.68 -5.86
CA LEU A 388 -12.19 -23.26 -4.53
C LEU A 388 -11.63 -24.68 -4.59
N THR A 389 -10.54 -24.97 -3.89
CA THR A 389 -9.90 -26.30 -3.91
C THR A 389 -10.40 -27.23 -2.80
N THR A 390 -11.06 -26.67 -1.78
CA THR A 390 -11.67 -27.39 -0.65
C THR A 390 -13.09 -26.87 -0.40
N PRO A 391 -13.99 -27.67 0.19
CA PRO A 391 -15.34 -27.20 0.51
C PRO A 391 -15.31 -26.16 1.64
N PRO A 392 -15.88 -24.96 1.46
CA PRO A 392 -16.00 -23.99 2.54
C PRO A 392 -17.09 -24.42 3.54
N PRO A 393 -16.95 -24.07 4.84
CA PRO A 393 -17.89 -24.49 5.88
C PRO A 393 -19.28 -23.84 5.80
N SER A 394 -19.38 -22.71 5.10
CA SER A 394 -20.61 -21.96 4.89
C SER A 394 -20.50 -21.08 3.64
N GLN A 395 -21.64 -20.55 3.19
CA GLN A 395 -21.68 -19.62 2.07
C GLN A 395 -21.01 -18.29 2.46
N PHE A 396 -19.91 -17.96 1.79
CA PHE A 396 -19.13 -16.75 2.05
C PHE A 396 -19.15 -15.72 0.91
N ILE A 397 -19.73 -16.09 -0.24
CA ILE A 397 -19.92 -15.22 -1.40
C ILE A 397 -21.41 -14.93 -1.55
N GLN A 398 -21.81 -13.67 -1.37
CA GLN A 398 -23.21 -13.24 -1.41
C GLN A 398 -23.36 -11.90 -2.13
N HIS A 399 -24.52 -11.64 -2.73
CA HIS A 399 -24.85 -10.37 -3.36
C HIS A 399 -23.76 -9.87 -4.34
N THR A 400 -23.09 -10.81 -5.00
CA THR A 400 -21.96 -10.57 -5.88
C THR A 400 -22.36 -10.83 -7.33
N THR A 401 -21.89 -9.99 -8.24
CA THR A 401 -22.07 -10.19 -9.69
C THR A 401 -20.81 -10.80 -10.29
N PHE A 402 -20.98 -11.87 -11.06
CA PHE A 402 -19.95 -12.47 -11.90
C PHE A 402 -20.29 -12.13 -13.36
N ALA A 403 -19.41 -11.40 -14.05
CA ALA A 403 -19.68 -10.96 -15.43
C ALA A 403 -18.49 -11.20 -16.37
N HIS A 404 -18.76 -11.61 -17.61
CA HIS A 404 -17.73 -11.80 -18.65
C HIS A 404 -16.62 -12.76 -18.20
N ILE A 405 -17.00 -13.95 -17.75
CA ILE A 405 -16.07 -14.93 -17.19
C ILE A 405 -15.81 -16.05 -18.20
N THR A 406 -14.54 -16.34 -18.44
CA THR A 406 -14.15 -17.58 -19.11
C THR A 406 -14.23 -18.72 -18.08
N GLY A 407 -14.97 -19.77 -18.39
CA GLY A 407 -15.24 -20.88 -17.49
C GLY A 407 -16.36 -20.60 -16.49
N HIS A 408 -16.17 -21.00 -15.24
CA HIS A 408 -17.24 -20.99 -14.24
C HIS A 408 -17.31 -19.68 -13.46
N GLY A 409 -18.49 -19.33 -12.96
CA GLY A 409 -18.60 -18.24 -11.97
C GLY A 409 -17.85 -18.63 -10.69
N VAL A 410 -18.29 -19.72 -10.07
CA VAL A 410 -17.61 -20.38 -8.95
C VAL A 410 -17.21 -21.80 -9.34
N HIS A 411 -15.90 -22.05 -9.45
CA HIS A 411 -15.34 -23.37 -9.67
C HIS A 411 -15.17 -24.12 -8.34
N ARG A 412 -15.94 -25.20 -8.15
CA ARG A 412 -15.84 -26.13 -7.02
C ARG A 412 -14.93 -27.30 -7.39
N GLY A 413 -13.67 -27.24 -6.95
CA GLY A 413 -12.57 -28.12 -7.36
C GLY A 413 -12.23 -29.27 -6.40
N TRP A 414 -13.19 -29.78 -5.63
CA TRP A 414 -12.99 -30.82 -4.59
C TRP A 414 -13.85 -32.07 -4.85
N ARG A 415 -13.73 -33.11 -4.02
CA ARG A 415 -14.66 -34.25 -3.95
C ARG A 415 -15.52 -34.19 -2.70
N GLY A 416 -16.76 -34.65 -2.77
CA GLY A 416 -17.66 -34.73 -1.62
C GLY A 416 -18.91 -33.88 -1.79
N PRO A 417 -19.53 -33.38 -0.71
CA PRO A 417 -20.82 -32.69 -0.82
C PRO A 417 -20.68 -31.42 -1.66
N SER A 418 -21.74 -31.11 -2.43
CA SER A 418 -21.85 -29.90 -3.26
C SER A 418 -22.02 -28.60 -2.47
N ALA A 419 -22.00 -28.65 -1.14
CA ALA A 419 -22.26 -27.51 -0.28
C ALA A 419 -21.08 -26.53 -0.23
N PRO A 420 -21.33 -25.21 -0.08
CA PRO A 420 -22.63 -24.52 -0.03
C PRO A 420 -23.14 -24.10 -1.43
N ASP A 421 -24.41 -23.67 -1.50
CA ASP A 421 -24.96 -23.06 -2.71
C ASP A 421 -24.51 -21.60 -2.85
N PHE A 422 -24.06 -21.24 -4.05
CA PHE A 422 -23.67 -19.88 -4.42
C PHE A 422 -24.58 -19.28 -5.49
N ALA A 423 -25.49 -20.07 -6.08
CA ALA A 423 -26.32 -19.62 -7.18
C ALA A 423 -27.40 -18.63 -6.72
N ASP A 424 -28.12 -18.94 -5.64
CA ASP A 424 -29.35 -18.22 -5.25
C ASP A 424 -29.15 -16.76 -4.78
N THR A 425 -27.93 -16.40 -4.35
CA THR A 425 -27.66 -15.06 -3.78
C THR A 425 -26.79 -14.18 -4.67
N ASN A 426 -26.29 -14.71 -5.77
CA ASN A 426 -25.35 -14.05 -6.67
C ASN A 426 -25.94 -13.94 -8.08
N THR A 427 -25.38 -13.05 -8.89
CA THR A 427 -25.81 -12.82 -10.27
C THR A 427 -24.70 -13.28 -11.22
N PHE A 428 -25.06 -13.97 -12.30
CA PHE A 428 -24.10 -14.52 -13.27
C PHE A 428 -24.51 -14.08 -14.68
N GLU A 429 -23.61 -13.39 -15.37
CA GLU A 429 -23.86 -12.73 -16.66
C GLU A 429 -22.71 -13.04 -17.63
N ASP A 430 -22.99 -13.60 -18.81
CA ASP A 430 -21.98 -13.86 -19.84
C ASP A 430 -20.80 -14.73 -19.34
N LEU A 431 -21.11 -15.98 -18.99
CA LEU A 431 -20.14 -17.01 -18.62
C LEU A 431 -20.02 -18.01 -19.78
N THR A 432 -18.81 -18.51 -20.04
CA THR A 432 -18.65 -19.63 -20.99
C THR A 432 -18.87 -21.01 -20.33
N GLY A 433 -18.99 -21.06 -19.00
CA GLY A 433 -19.27 -22.25 -18.22
C GLY A 433 -20.38 -22.03 -17.18
N CYS A 434 -20.50 -22.95 -16.23
CA CYS A 434 -21.58 -22.92 -15.23
C CYS A 434 -21.45 -21.74 -14.25
N ALA A 435 -22.59 -21.21 -13.79
CA ALA A 435 -22.64 -20.31 -12.63
C ALA A 435 -21.89 -20.89 -11.43
N VAL A 436 -22.14 -22.16 -11.11
CA VAL A 436 -21.42 -22.92 -10.08
C VAL A 436 -21.14 -24.33 -10.62
N SER A 437 -19.87 -24.74 -10.75
CA SER A 437 -19.51 -26.08 -11.23
C SER A 437 -19.82 -27.16 -10.20
N THR A 438 -20.02 -28.41 -10.56
CA THR A 438 -20.43 -29.52 -9.69
C THR A 438 -19.21 -30.37 -9.33
N PRO A 439 -18.86 -30.53 -8.05
CA PRO A 439 -17.83 -31.48 -7.66
C PRO A 439 -18.34 -32.92 -7.80
N PRO A 440 -17.47 -33.91 -8.04
CA PRO A 440 -17.84 -35.32 -7.89
C PRO A 440 -18.15 -35.67 -6.43
N ASP A 441 -18.88 -36.77 -6.22
CA ASP A 441 -19.14 -37.28 -4.88
C ASP A 441 -17.88 -37.86 -4.21
N GLU A 442 -18.00 -38.36 -2.97
CA GLU A 442 -16.89 -38.94 -2.20
C GLU A 442 -16.21 -40.12 -2.91
N ASP A 443 -16.97 -40.86 -3.74
CA ASP A 443 -16.50 -42.01 -4.51
C ASP A 443 -16.02 -41.62 -5.93
N LEU A 444 -15.89 -40.31 -6.19
CA LEU A 444 -15.48 -39.71 -7.46
C LEU A 444 -16.48 -39.92 -8.61
N TYR A 445 -17.75 -40.17 -8.31
CA TYR A 445 -18.78 -40.25 -9.34
C TYR A 445 -19.37 -38.89 -9.67
N CYS A 446 -19.59 -38.69 -10.96
CA CYS A 446 -20.34 -37.57 -11.48
C CYS A 446 -21.79 -37.95 -11.79
N PRO A 447 -22.73 -37.00 -11.70
CA PRO A 447 -24.09 -37.22 -12.15
C PRO A 447 -24.13 -37.71 -13.61
N GLU A 448 -25.05 -38.62 -13.90
CA GLU A 448 -25.28 -39.15 -15.25
C GLU A 448 -26.70 -38.75 -15.72
N PRO A 449 -26.85 -37.93 -16.79
CA PRO A 449 -25.76 -37.36 -17.60
C PRO A 449 -24.98 -36.27 -16.83
N PRO A 450 -23.74 -35.97 -17.26
CA PRO A 450 -22.95 -34.90 -16.68
C PRO A 450 -23.73 -33.58 -16.66
N PRO A 451 -23.60 -32.79 -15.59
CA PRO A 451 -24.26 -31.49 -15.51
C PRO A 451 -23.79 -30.60 -16.67
N THR A 452 -24.74 -30.09 -17.45
CA THR A 452 -24.48 -29.17 -18.55
C THR A 452 -24.51 -27.72 -18.06
N CYS A 453 -23.63 -26.89 -18.59
CA CYS A 453 -23.64 -25.45 -18.35
C CYS A 453 -24.47 -24.71 -19.42
N PRO A 454 -25.08 -23.55 -19.10
CA PRO A 454 -25.88 -22.75 -20.03
C PRO A 454 -25.12 -22.23 -21.26
#